data_AF-A0A3G6PBX0-F1
#
_entry.id   AF-A0A3G6PBX0-F1
#
_cell.length_a   1.000
_cell.length_b   1.000
_cell.length_c   1.000
_cell.angle_alpha   90.00
_cell.angle_beta   90.00
_cell.angle_gamma   90.00
#
_symmetry.space_group_name_H-M   'P 1'
#
loop_
_entity.id
_entity.type
_entity.pdbx_description
1 polymer ?
#
loop_
_entity_poly.entity_id
_entity_poly.type
_entity_poly.pdbx_seq_one_letter_code
_entity_poly.pdbx_strand_id
1 'polypeptide(L)'
;MERNIAIYMFDREKAAKNLYRDLQHRMYHTQTFKGHMAERVSHTQNDTISIDRILESIQNDVNMMSPDDLYEITHFFSSQIHPLFAHDTLESREEYIKTLYDYLGITRLYELNTTKAGKAYAYLYEIYTDSFPIEGIRGKHFSANIRSEDFLRFNDFVILLTKRIIESALYEYHDELSEQEEIIIEAIRSENLHNELLSEAIEDQMKFLINVFFPDDRQDFIQAVYHALTFLQHAIRMRSEIDVQKNPRIILVDIY
;
A
#
# COMPACT_ATOMS: atom_id res chain seq x y z
N MET A 1 18.38 -1.28 -5.44
CA MET A 1 17.20 -1.86 -4.77
C MET A 1 16.44 -0.68 -4.21
N GLU A 2 15.52 -0.19 -5.02
CA GLU A 2 14.65 0.93 -4.68
C GLU A 2 13.54 0.37 -3.80
N ARG A 3 13.41 0.92 -2.59
CA ARG A 3 12.36 0.50 -1.67
C ARG A 3 11.00 0.96 -2.21
N ASN A 4 10.11 0.03 -2.50
CA ASN A 4 8.75 0.31 -2.97
C ASN A 4 7.73 -0.24 -1.97
N ILE A 5 6.71 0.54 -1.63
CA ILE A 5 5.61 0.07 -0.79
C ILE A 5 4.40 -0.15 -1.68
N ALA A 6 3.81 -1.34 -1.63
CA ALA A 6 2.60 -1.66 -2.35
C ALA A 6 1.49 -2.10 -1.38
N ILE A 7 0.27 -1.64 -1.64
CA ILE A 7 -0.89 -1.84 -0.77
C ILE A 7 -1.93 -2.66 -1.53
N TYR A 8 -2.37 -3.76 -0.91
CA TYR A 8 -3.26 -4.73 -1.54
C TYR A 8 -4.48 -5.05 -0.68
N MET A 9 -5.56 -5.41 -1.36
CA MET A 9 -6.72 -6.09 -0.79
C MET A 9 -7.16 -7.23 -1.73
N PHE A 10 -8.00 -8.13 -1.23
CA PHE A 10 -8.37 -9.32 -1.99
C PHE A 10 -9.89 -9.51 -2.07
N ASP A 11 -10.31 -10.11 -3.18
CA ASP A 11 -11.58 -10.81 -3.31
C ASP A 11 -11.33 -12.28 -2.98
N ARG A 12 -11.84 -12.72 -1.81
CA ARG A 12 -11.61 -14.07 -1.29
C ARG A 12 -12.11 -15.15 -2.25
N GLU A 13 -13.27 -14.96 -2.87
CA GLU A 13 -13.90 -15.98 -3.71
C GLU A 13 -13.14 -16.12 -5.04
N LYS A 14 -12.80 -15.00 -5.68
CA LYS A 14 -11.98 -15.01 -6.89
C LYS A 14 -10.60 -15.59 -6.62
N ALA A 15 -9.95 -15.22 -5.52
CA ALA A 15 -8.63 -15.74 -5.16
C ALA A 15 -8.63 -17.25 -4.91
N ALA A 16 -9.57 -17.75 -4.10
CA ALA A 16 -9.68 -19.18 -3.80
C ALA A 16 -9.94 -20.04 -5.06
N LYS A 17 -10.60 -19.47 -6.08
CA LYS A 17 -10.90 -20.18 -7.33
C LYS A 17 -9.80 -20.04 -8.38
N ASN A 18 -9.37 -18.80 -8.64
CA ASN A 18 -8.52 -18.47 -9.79
C ASN A 18 -7.06 -18.40 -9.38
N LEU A 19 -6.72 -17.63 -8.35
CA LEU A 19 -5.33 -17.51 -7.89
C LEU A 19 -4.77 -18.85 -7.40
N TYR A 20 -5.52 -19.58 -6.57
CA TYR A 20 -5.11 -20.91 -6.12
C TYR A 20 -4.79 -21.84 -7.29
N ARG A 21 -5.69 -21.94 -8.27
CA ARG A 21 -5.53 -22.81 -9.45
C ARG A 21 -4.35 -22.38 -10.32
N ASP A 22 -4.20 -21.08 -10.54
CA ASP A 22 -3.14 -20.56 -11.40
C ASP A 22 -1.76 -20.76 -10.76
N LEU A 23 -1.60 -20.50 -9.46
CA LEU A 23 -0.33 -20.75 -8.78
C LEU A 23 0.05 -22.25 -8.73
N GLN A 24 -0.92 -23.15 -8.75
CA GLN A 24 -0.63 -24.59 -8.81
C GLN A 24 -0.10 -25.07 -10.16
N HIS A 25 -0.58 -24.49 -11.26
CA HIS A 25 -0.48 -25.14 -12.57
C HIS A 25 -0.08 -24.22 -13.71
N ARG A 26 -0.37 -22.93 -13.63
CA ARG A 26 -0.20 -22.03 -14.76
C ARG A 26 1.28 -21.70 -14.94
N MET A 27 1.74 -21.86 -16.17
CA MET A 27 3.03 -21.35 -16.60
C MET A 27 2.86 -19.88 -16.99
N TYR A 28 3.65 -19.01 -16.39
CA TYR A 28 3.76 -17.59 -16.74
C TYR A 28 5.10 -17.38 -17.42
N HIS A 29 5.08 -16.92 -18.68
CA HIS A 29 6.25 -16.78 -19.55
C HIS A 29 7.13 -18.03 -19.63
N THR A 30 8.08 -18.23 -18.71
CA THR A 30 9.04 -19.35 -18.74
C THR A 30 8.88 -20.36 -17.62
N GLN A 31 8.18 -20.04 -16.53
CA GLN A 31 8.06 -20.96 -15.38
C GLN A 31 6.71 -20.91 -14.67
N THR A 32 6.46 -21.94 -13.87
CA THR A 32 5.33 -21.99 -12.92
C THR A 32 5.74 -21.38 -11.59
N PHE A 33 4.76 -21.02 -10.75
CA PHE A 33 5.06 -20.55 -9.39
C PHE A 33 5.82 -21.60 -8.56
N LYS A 34 5.49 -22.89 -8.74
CA LYS A 34 6.24 -23.99 -8.11
C LYS A 34 7.72 -24.03 -8.52
N GLY A 35 8.00 -23.80 -9.81
CA GLY A 35 9.38 -23.67 -10.31
C GLY A 35 10.11 -22.52 -9.62
N HIS A 36 9.48 -21.35 -9.59
CA HIS A 36 10.02 -20.15 -8.94
C HIS A 36 10.36 -20.38 -7.46
N MET A 37 9.44 -20.98 -6.70
CA MET A 37 9.64 -21.25 -5.27
C MET A 37 10.78 -22.26 -5.04
N ALA A 38 10.91 -23.28 -5.89
CA ALA A 38 12.01 -24.26 -5.79
C ALA A 38 13.38 -23.62 -6.05
N GLU A 39 13.46 -22.72 -7.05
CA GLU A 39 14.68 -21.95 -7.31
C GLU A 39 15.02 -21.07 -6.10
N ARG A 40 14.05 -20.36 -5.53
CA ARG A 40 14.29 -19.47 -4.38
C ARG A 40 14.84 -20.20 -3.15
N VAL A 41 14.26 -21.36 -2.80
CA VAL A 41 14.72 -22.19 -1.67
C VAL A 41 16.17 -22.66 -1.87
N SER A 42 16.57 -22.92 -3.12
CA SER A 42 17.96 -23.32 -3.41
C SER A 42 18.97 -22.17 -3.25
N HIS A 43 18.53 -20.91 -3.35
CA HIS A 43 19.38 -19.72 -3.26
C HIS A 43 19.32 -19.00 -1.90
N THR A 44 18.24 -19.19 -1.14
CA THR A 44 18.01 -18.54 0.15
C THR A 44 17.68 -19.63 1.15
N GLN A 45 18.52 -19.86 2.16
CA GLN A 45 18.30 -20.83 3.25
C GLN A 45 17.14 -20.41 4.19
N ASN A 46 16.03 -19.91 3.62
CA ASN A 46 14.92 -19.35 4.34
C ASN A 46 13.73 -20.32 4.28
N ASP A 47 13.73 -21.28 5.21
CA ASP A 47 12.72 -22.36 5.30
C ASP A 47 11.33 -21.89 5.76
N THR A 48 11.16 -20.59 6.00
CA THR A 48 9.91 -20.05 6.55
C THR A 48 8.80 -19.94 5.52
N ILE A 49 9.11 -19.85 4.21
CA ILE A 49 8.12 -19.66 3.15
C ILE A 49 8.05 -20.94 2.29
N SER A 50 6.84 -21.45 2.03
CA SER A 50 6.64 -22.61 1.16
C SER A 50 5.41 -22.44 0.27
N ILE A 51 5.43 -23.11 -0.89
CA ILE A 51 4.30 -23.11 -1.81
C ILE A 51 3.02 -23.66 -1.14
N ASP A 52 3.15 -24.72 -0.34
CA ASP A 52 1.99 -25.36 0.31
C ASP A 52 1.32 -24.40 1.30
N ARG A 53 2.11 -23.65 2.09
CA ARG A 53 1.59 -22.61 2.99
C ARG A 53 0.87 -21.50 2.23
N ILE A 54 1.44 -21.03 1.12
CA ILE A 54 0.85 -19.97 0.29
C ILE A 54 -0.49 -20.45 -0.28
N LEU A 55 -0.52 -21.66 -0.86
CA LEU A 55 -1.72 -22.25 -1.44
C LEU A 55 -2.81 -22.50 -0.39
N GLU A 56 -2.44 -23.00 0.79
CA GLU A 56 -3.37 -23.18 1.91
C GLU A 56 -3.97 -21.83 2.36
N SER A 57 -3.14 -20.78 2.47
CA SER A 57 -3.61 -19.45 2.83
C SER A 57 -4.63 -18.91 1.81
N ILE A 58 -4.36 -19.07 0.51
CA ILE A 58 -5.29 -18.63 -0.54
C ILE A 58 -6.60 -19.41 -0.51
N GLN A 59 -6.53 -20.73 -0.34
CA GLN A 59 -7.70 -21.59 -0.35
C GLN A 59 -8.61 -21.36 0.87
N ASN A 60 -8.01 -21.18 2.05
CA ASN A 60 -8.76 -20.98 3.29
C ASN A 60 -9.28 -19.55 3.39
N ASP A 61 -8.38 -18.56 3.44
CA ASP A 61 -8.71 -17.14 3.48
C ASP A 61 -7.49 -16.28 3.11
N VAL A 62 -7.44 -15.86 1.84
CA VAL A 62 -6.35 -15.02 1.30
C VAL A 62 -6.15 -13.72 2.10
N ASN A 63 -7.18 -13.21 2.78
CA ASN A 63 -7.06 -12.00 3.59
C ASN A 63 -6.16 -12.19 4.81
N MET A 64 -5.92 -13.44 5.24
CA MET A 64 -5.04 -13.77 6.35
C MET A 64 -3.60 -14.09 5.92
N MET A 65 -3.30 -13.94 4.63
CA MET A 65 -1.96 -14.16 4.08
C MET A 65 -0.93 -13.26 4.77
N SER A 66 0.28 -13.79 4.97
CA SER A 66 1.39 -12.98 5.47
C SER A 66 1.91 -12.05 4.36
N PRO A 67 2.41 -10.85 4.69
CA PRO A 67 3.05 -9.98 3.70
C PRO A 67 4.18 -10.65 2.91
N ASP A 68 4.95 -11.55 3.54
CA ASP A 68 6.04 -12.28 2.90
C ASP A 68 5.53 -13.29 1.86
N ASP A 69 4.42 -13.98 2.15
CA ASP A 69 3.75 -14.84 1.18
C ASP A 69 3.24 -14.03 -0.03
N LEU A 70 2.69 -12.84 0.24
CA LEU A 70 2.23 -11.97 -0.83
C LEU A 70 3.39 -11.41 -1.67
N TYR A 71 4.49 -11.02 -1.02
CA TYR A 71 5.71 -10.58 -1.71
C TYR A 71 6.17 -11.62 -2.73
N GLU A 72 6.09 -12.90 -2.41
CA GLU A 72 6.51 -13.97 -3.32
C GLU A 72 5.63 -14.10 -4.55
N ILE A 73 4.32 -13.96 -4.35
CA ILE A 73 3.37 -13.99 -5.45
C ILE A 73 3.60 -12.79 -6.37
N THR A 74 3.73 -11.59 -5.80
CA THR A 74 3.92 -10.36 -6.58
C THR A 74 5.30 -10.31 -7.23
N HIS A 75 6.34 -10.79 -6.56
CA HIS A 75 7.69 -10.96 -7.12
C HIS A 75 7.70 -11.98 -8.26
N PHE A 76 7.01 -13.12 -8.11
CA PHE A 76 6.85 -14.08 -9.20
C PHE A 76 6.19 -13.43 -10.42
N PHE A 77 5.05 -12.77 -10.24
CA PHE A 77 4.38 -12.06 -11.32
C PHE A 77 5.27 -10.98 -11.95
N SER A 78 6.00 -10.21 -11.15
CA SER A 78 6.96 -9.22 -11.63
C SER A 78 8.03 -9.88 -12.52
N SER A 79 8.63 -10.97 -12.05
CA SER A 79 9.70 -11.69 -12.77
C SER A 79 9.23 -12.38 -14.06
N GLN A 80 7.97 -12.83 -14.11
CA GLN A 80 7.46 -13.60 -15.25
C GLN A 80 6.66 -12.76 -16.23
N ILE A 81 6.01 -11.70 -15.77
CA ILE A 81 5.13 -10.89 -16.61
C ILE A 81 5.87 -9.69 -17.18
N HIS A 82 6.69 -8.98 -16.41
CA HIS A 82 7.38 -7.78 -16.95
C HIS A 82 8.22 -8.05 -18.19
N PRO A 83 8.96 -9.17 -18.31
CA PRO A 83 9.72 -9.45 -19.53
C PRO A 83 8.86 -9.56 -20.80
N LEU A 84 7.57 -9.91 -20.68
CA LEU A 84 6.66 -9.99 -21.83
C LEU A 84 6.38 -8.62 -22.47
N PHE A 85 6.53 -7.54 -21.70
CA PHE A 85 6.21 -6.18 -22.10
C PHE A 85 7.45 -5.32 -22.36
N ALA A 86 8.62 -5.93 -22.59
CA ALA A 86 9.88 -5.20 -22.77
C ALA A 86 9.86 -4.21 -23.95
N HIS A 87 8.92 -4.35 -24.87
CA HIS A 87 8.74 -3.50 -26.05
C HIS A 87 7.37 -2.81 -26.11
N ASP A 88 6.54 -2.96 -25.08
CA ASP A 88 5.21 -2.37 -25.01
C ASP A 88 5.20 -1.06 -24.22
N THR A 89 4.10 -0.30 -24.32
CA THR A 89 3.92 0.92 -23.52
C THR A 89 3.62 0.60 -22.05
N LEU A 90 3.90 1.56 -21.17
CA LEU A 90 3.59 1.43 -19.74
C LEU A 90 2.10 1.18 -19.52
N GLU A 91 1.23 1.89 -20.25
CA GLU A 91 -0.23 1.78 -20.13
C GLU A 91 -0.71 0.38 -20.50
N SER A 92 -0.16 -0.20 -21.58
CA SER A 92 -0.52 -1.56 -22.02
C SER A 92 -0.15 -2.61 -20.97
N ARG A 93 1.02 -2.44 -20.35
CA ARG A 93 1.47 -3.29 -19.24
C ARG A 93 0.57 -3.14 -18.01
N GLU A 94 0.23 -1.91 -17.63
CA GLU A 94 -0.62 -1.65 -16.47
C GLU A 94 -2.04 -2.19 -16.67
N GLU A 95 -2.61 -2.04 -17.86
CA GLU A 95 -3.91 -2.61 -18.22
C GLU A 95 -3.91 -4.14 -18.14
N TYR A 96 -2.85 -4.78 -18.65
CA TYR A 96 -2.70 -6.23 -18.54
C TYR A 96 -2.62 -6.69 -17.08
N ILE A 97 -1.76 -6.04 -16.27
CA ILE A 97 -1.60 -6.37 -14.85
C ILE A 97 -2.91 -6.18 -14.12
N LYS A 98 -3.63 -5.08 -14.37
CA LYS A 98 -4.95 -4.81 -13.78
C LYS A 98 -5.96 -5.90 -14.13
N THR A 99 -6.01 -6.31 -15.40
CA THR A 99 -6.92 -7.38 -15.87
C THR A 99 -6.59 -8.72 -15.24
N LEU A 100 -5.31 -9.06 -15.17
CA LEU A 100 -4.85 -10.29 -14.51
C LEU A 100 -5.18 -10.26 -13.02
N TYR A 101 -4.91 -9.16 -12.33
CA TYR A 101 -5.16 -9.02 -10.90
C TYR A 101 -6.65 -9.11 -10.58
N ASP A 102 -7.52 -8.46 -11.36
CA ASP A 102 -8.97 -8.61 -11.19
C ASP A 102 -9.43 -10.06 -11.42
N TYR A 103 -8.89 -10.75 -12.43
CA TYR A 103 -9.15 -12.17 -12.64
C TYR A 103 -8.73 -13.02 -11.43
N LEU A 104 -7.56 -12.74 -10.87
CA LEU A 104 -7.00 -13.47 -9.72
C LEU A 104 -7.64 -13.08 -8.39
N GLY A 105 -8.49 -12.06 -8.32
CA GLY A 105 -9.04 -11.55 -7.07
C GLY A 105 -8.03 -10.75 -6.23
N ILE A 106 -7.03 -10.16 -6.88
CA ILE A 106 -6.06 -9.25 -6.26
C ILE A 106 -6.43 -7.83 -6.65
N THR A 107 -6.49 -6.91 -5.69
CA THR A 107 -6.61 -5.47 -5.98
C THR A 107 -5.41 -4.75 -5.41
N ARG A 108 -4.62 -4.12 -6.28
CA ARG A 108 -3.54 -3.21 -5.87
C ARG A 108 -4.11 -1.81 -5.71
N LEU A 109 -4.28 -1.40 -4.46
CA LEU A 109 -4.85 -0.12 -4.07
C LEU A 109 -3.91 1.04 -4.41
N TYR A 110 -2.64 0.88 -4.07
CA TYR A 110 -1.61 1.89 -4.31
C TYR A 110 -0.21 1.27 -4.39
N GLU A 111 0.67 1.89 -5.17
CA GLU A 111 2.08 1.51 -5.31
C GLU A 111 2.94 2.78 -5.26
N LEU A 112 3.84 2.84 -4.28
CA LEU A 112 4.78 3.92 -4.06
C LEU A 112 6.07 3.59 -4.81
N ASN A 113 6.15 4.04 -6.06
CA ASN A 113 7.17 3.67 -7.03
C ASN A 113 8.53 4.36 -6.86
N THR A 114 8.72 5.13 -5.78
CA THR A 114 10.00 5.77 -5.49
C THR A 114 10.37 5.58 -4.02
N THR A 115 11.67 5.40 -3.75
CA THR A 115 12.17 5.29 -2.38
C THR A 115 11.82 6.50 -1.52
N LYS A 116 11.77 7.71 -2.10
CA LYS A 116 11.41 8.93 -1.37
C LYS A 116 9.93 8.93 -0.96
N ALA A 117 9.03 8.64 -1.89
CA ALA A 117 7.59 8.54 -1.60
C ALA A 117 7.30 7.39 -0.62
N GLY A 118 7.95 6.23 -0.79
CA GLY A 118 7.84 5.10 0.12
C GLY A 118 8.24 5.46 1.55
N LYS A 119 9.40 6.08 1.73
CA LYS A 119 9.87 6.54 3.06
C LYS A 119 8.98 7.63 3.67
N ALA A 120 8.48 8.56 2.86
CA ALA A 120 7.56 9.60 3.32
C ALA A 120 6.24 9.02 3.82
N TYR A 121 5.66 8.06 3.08
CA TYR A 121 4.43 7.38 3.50
C TYR A 121 4.64 6.54 4.77
N ALA A 122 5.77 5.84 4.83
CA ALA A 122 6.24 5.13 6.01
C ALA A 122 6.35 6.05 7.25
N TYR A 123 6.93 7.23 7.08
CA TYR A 123 7.01 8.25 8.14
C TYR A 123 5.62 8.68 8.63
N LEU A 124 4.67 8.95 7.73
CA LEU A 124 3.30 9.27 8.12
C LEU A 124 2.64 8.15 8.92
N TYR A 125 2.91 6.90 8.53
CA TYR A 125 2.41 5.74 9.27
C TYR A 125 3.04 5.63 10.67
N GLU A 126 4.36 5.83 10.81
CA GLU A 126 5.03 5.82 12.11
C GLU A 126 4.43 6.85 13.07
N ILE A 127 4.27 8.10 12.63
CA ILE A 127 3.64 9.18 13.43
C ILE A 127 2.23 8.79 13.87
N TYR A 128 1.43 8.24 12.95
CA TYR A 128 0.09 7.81 13.28
C TYR A 128 0.11 6.74 14.38
N THR A 129 1.01 5.77 14.27
CA THR A 129 1.10 4.68 15.25
C THR A 129 1.65 5.07 16.61
N ASP A 130 2.35 6.21 16.73
CA ASP A 130 2.74 6.77 18.02
C ASP A 130 1.51 7.14 18.87
N SER A 131 0.42 7.58 18.22
CA SER A 131 -0.84 7.94 18.88
C SER A 131 -1.88 6.81 18.85
N PHE A 132 -1.88 6.00 17.79
CA PHE A 132 -2.84 4.93 17.55
C PHE A 132 -2.11 3.60 17.34
N PRO A 133 -1.77 2.86 18.41
CA PRO A 133 -0.98 1.65 18.28
C PRO A 133 -1.75 0.57 17.51
N ILE A 134 -1.30 0.30 16.28
CA ILE A 134 -1.79 -0.81 15.46
C ILE A 134 -0.85 -2.00 15.61
N GLU A 135 -1.39 -3.18 15.90
CA GLU A 135 -0.65 -4.44 15.82
C GLU A 135 -0.31 -4.73 14.35
N GLY A 136 0.93 -4.48 13.91
CA GLY A 136 1.34 -4.94 12.57
C GLY A 136 2.67 -4.41 12.05
N ILE A 137 2.99 -3.14 12.29
CA ILE A 137 4.23 -2.52 11.79
C ILE A 137 5.14 -2.22 12.97
N ARG A 138 6.25 -2.96 13.07
CA ARG A 138 7.29 -2.71 14.08
C ARG A 138 8.67 -2.71 13.41
N GLY A 139 9.39 -1.61 13.57
CA GLY A 139 10.78 -1.49 13.14
C GLY A 139 10.94 -1.11 11.66
N LYS A 140 12.02 -1.58 11.02
CA LYS A 140 12.44 -1.12 9.69
C LYS A 140 11.67 -1.72 8.52
N HIS A 141 10.71 -2.61 8.73
CA HIS A 141 9.93 -3.28 7.68
C HIS A 141 8.47 -2.81 7.74
N PHE A 142 7.96 -2.23 6.64
CA PHE A 142 6.57 -1.74 6.57
C PHE A 142 5.56 -2.79 6.06
N SER A 143 6.02 -4.02 5.92
CA SER A 143 5.18 -5.16 5.56
C SER A 143 4.24 -5.51 6.71
N ALA A 144 2.92 -5.43 6.49
CA ALA A 144 1.93 -5.76 7.52
C ALA A 144 0.59 -6.21 6.94
N ASN A 145 -0.14 -7.01 7.72
CA ASN A 145 -1.53 -7.39 7.45
C ASN A 145 -2.43 -6.70 8.50
N ILE A 146 -3.11 -5.64 8.07
CA ILE A 146 -3.84 -4.70 8.93
C ILE A 146 -5.34 -4.90 8.74
N ARG A 147 -6.14 -4.72 9.79
CA ARG A 147 -7.60 -4.67 9.64
C ARG A 147 -7.98 -3.46 8.79
N SER A 148 -8.95 -3.63 7.89
CA SER A 148 -9.34 -2.54 7.00
C SER A 148 -9.88 -1.33 7.75
N GLU A 149 -10.55 -1.50 8.89
CA GLU A 149 -11.01 -0.40 9.73
C GLU A 149 -9.84 0.41 10.30
N ASP A 150 -8.79 -0.26 10.78
CA ASP A 150 -7.60 0.41 11.33
C ASP A 150 -6.81 1.10 10.21
N PHE A 151 -6.72 0.47 9.03
CA PHE A 151 -6.12 1.10 7.85
C PHE A 151 -6.91 2.33 7.39
N LEU A 152 -8.24 2.29 7.40
CA LEU A 152 -9.09 3.44 7.03
C LEU A 152 -8.96 4.60 8.03
N ARG A 153 -8.76 4.33 9.32
CA ARG A 153 -8.46 5.38 10.30
C ARG A 153 -7.10 6.04 10.05
N PHE A 154 -6.09 5.26 9.69
CA PHE A 154 -4.82 5.82 9.22
C PHE A 154 -5.03 6.63 7.93
N ASN A 155 -5.86 6.15 7.02
CA ASN A 155 -6.18 6.84 5.78
C ASN A 155 -6.83 8.22 6.03
N ASP A 156 -7.71 8.32 7.03
CA ASP A 156 -8.32 9.58 7.46
C ASP A 156 -7.29 10.55 8.04
N PHE A 157 -6.35 10.04 8.85
CA PHE A 157 -5.22 10.84 9.31
C PHE A 157 -4.42 11.41 8.15
N VAL A 158 -4.07 10.58 7.14
CA VAL A 158 -3.34 11.03 5.95
C VAL A 158 -4.13 12.11 5.21
N ILE A 159 -5.43 11.91 4.97
CA ILE A 159 -6.29 12.87 4.29
C ILE A 159 -6.30 14.23 5.02
N LEU A 160 -6.57 14.22 6.33
CA LEU A 160 -6.68 15.47 7.10
C LEU A 160 -5.32 16.18 7.25
N LEU A 161 -4.23 15.44 7.48
CA LEU A 161 -2.89 16.01 7.60
C LEU A 161 -2.41 16.61 6.27
N THR A 162 -2.55 15.88 5.16
CA THR A 162 -2.13 16.36 3.83
C THR A 162 -2.95 17.57 3.37
N LYS A 163 -4.25 17.61 3.69
CA LYS A 163 -5.08 18.81 3.48
C LYS A 163 -4.53 20.01 4.25
N ARG A 164 -4.19 19.85 5.54
CA ARG A 164 -3.57 20.90 6.36
C ARG A 164 -2.22 21.37 5.78
N ILE A 165 -1.41 20.44 5.28
CA ILE A 165 -0.13 20.74 4.63
C ILE A 165 -0.36 21.62 3.39
N ILE A 166 -1.30 21.25 2.51
CA ILE A 166 -1.65 22.04 1.31
C ILE A 166 -2.14 23.43 1.70
N GLU A 167 -3.03 23.54 2.69
CA GLU A 167 -3.59 24.82 3.16
C GLU A 167 -2.56 25.72 3.85
N SER A 168 -1.54 25.13 4.47
CA SER A 168 -0.48 25.89 5.14
C SER A 168 0.48 26.58 4.16
N ALA A 169 0.42 26.25 2.86
CA ALA A 169 1.31 26.76 1.82
C ALA A 169 2.80 26.64 2.20
N LEU A 170 3.17 25.52 2.85
CA LEU A 170 4.54 25.22 3.24
C LEU A 170 5.50 25.15 2.03
N TYR A 171 4.96 24.88 0.84
CA TYR A 171 5.69 24.82 -0.42
C TYR A 171 4.97 25.64 -1.49
N GLU A 172 5.72 26.02 -2.54
CA GLU A 172 5.28 26.99 -3.55
C GLU A 172 4.28 26.46 -4.59
N TYR A 173 3.91 25.17 -4.53
CA TYR A 173 2.94 24.62 -5.48
C TYR A 173 1.52 24.97 -5.03
N HIS A 174 0.73 25.48 -5.98
CA HIS A 174 -0.69 25.72 -5.82
C HIS A 174 -1.45 24.45 -6.20
N ASP A 175 -1.59 23.55 -5.22
CA ASP A 175 -2.36 22.34 -5.40
C ASP A 175 -3.85 22.65 -5.34
N GLU A 176 -4.56 22.39 -6.44
CA GLU A 176 -6.00 22.58 -6.54
C GLU A 176 -6.73 21.26 -6.30
N LEU A 177 -7.71 21.27 -5.39
CA LEU A 177 -8.59 20.15 -5.12
C LEU A 177 -9.89 20.29 -5.92
N SER A 178 -10.39 19.18 -6.43
CA SER A 178 -11.71 19.12 -7.03
C SER A 178 -12.81 19.27 -5.97
N GLU A 179 -13.98 19.73 -6.39
CA GLU A 179 -15.16 19.85 -5.52
C GLU A 179 -15.52 18.50 -4.86
N GLN A 180 -15.36 17.39 -5.60
CA GLN A 180 -15.63 16.06 -5.07
C GLN A 180 -14.64 15.67 -3.97
N GLU A 181 -13.34 15.98 -4.13
CA GLU A 181 -12.34 15.74 -3.09
C GLU A 181 -12.64 16.56 -1.83
N GLU A 182 -13.00 17.83 -1.99
CA GLU A 182 -13.38 18.70 -0.86
C GLU A 182 -14.60 18.16 -0.11
N ILE A 183 -15.64 17.69 -0.81
CA ILE A 183 -16.81 17.06 -0.17
C ILE A 183 -16.40 15.85 0.66
N ILE A 184 -15.50 14.99 0.16
CA ILE A 184 -15.05 13.80 0.87
C ILE A 184 -14.23 14.20 2.11
N ILE A 185 -13.33 15.17 1.98
CA ILE A 185 -12.51 15.69 3.09
C ILE A 185 -13.41 16.27 4.19
N GLU A 186 -14.42 17.04 3.83
CA GLU A 186 -15.36 17.64 4.77
C GLU A 186 -16.21 16.61 5.52
N ALA A 187 -16.62 15.53 4.82
CA ALA A 187 -17.29 14.40 5.45
C ALA A 187 -16.38 13.72 6.49
N ILE A 188 -15.12 13.43 6.14
CA ILE A 188 -14.14 12.81 7.04
C ILE A 188 -13.85 13.71 8.25
N ARG A 189 -13.72 15.01 8.03
CA ARG A 189 -13.53 16.00 9.10
C ARG A 189 -14.71 15.99 10.07
N SER A 190 -15.93 15.91 9.54
CA SER A 190 -17.15 15.84 10.34
C SER A 190 -17.25 14.54 11.14
N GLU A 191 -16.90 13.41 10.53
CA GLU A 191 -16.86 12.09 11.21
C GLU A 191 -15.84 12.07 12.35
N ASN A 192 -14.73 12.79 12.21
CA ASN A 192 -13.65 12.85 13.19
C ASN A 192 -13.69 14.09 14.11
N LEU A 193 -14.78 14.87 14.09
CA LEU A 193 -14.88 16.15 14.80
C LEU A 193 -14.61 16.04 16.31
N HIS A 194 -14.97 14.91 16.93
CA HIS A 194 -14.81 14.66 18.35
C HIS A 194 -13.60 13.78 18.69
N ASN A 195 -12.74 13.50 17.71
CA ASN A 195 -11.51 12.74 17.93
C ASN A 195 -10.38 13.70 18.34
N GLU A 196 -10.33 14.02 19.64
CA GLU A 196 -9.33 14.93 20.22
C GLU A 196 -7.90 14.43 19.95
N LEU A 197 -7.64 13.13 20.14
CA LEU A 197 -6.32 12.53 19.92
C LEU A 197 -5.84 12.66 18.47
N LEU A 198 -6.74 12.47 17.49
CA LEU A 198 -6.39 12.65 16.08
C LEU A 198 -6.08 14.11 15.76
N SER A 199 -6.87 15.02 16.33
CA SER A 199 -6.67 16.46 16.15
C SER A 199 -5.33 16.90 16.75
N GLU A 200 -4.99 16.43 17.95
CA GLU A 200 -3.69 16.67 18.61
C GLU A 200 -2.52 16.13 17.77
N ALA A 201 -2.62 14.89 17.29
CA ALA A 201 -1.58 14.28 16.44
C ALA A 201 -1.32 15.09 15.16
N ILE A 202 -2.38 15.59 14.51
CA ILE A 202 -2.26 16.44 13.32
C ILE A 202 -1.63 17.80 13.68
N GLU A 203 -2.08 18.45 14.75
CA GLU A 203 -1.54 19.76 15.16
C GLU A 203 -0.06 19.69 15.53
N ASP A 204 0.34 18.68 16.30
CA ASP A 204 1.73 18.52 16.72
C ASP A 204 2.63 18.20 15.53
N GLN A 205 2.14 17.39 14.59
CA GLN A 205 2.85 17.13 13.35
C GLN A 205 2.97 18.38 12.47
N MET A 206 1.92 19.20 12.37
CA MET A 206 1.98 20.46 11.61
C MET A 206 2.97 21.45 12.24
N LYS A 207 2.98 21.61 13.57
CA LYS A 207 3.97 22.43 14.28
C LYS A 207 5.39 21.96 14.01
N PHE A 208 5.62 20.63 14.03
CA PHE A 208 6.92 20.06 13.69
C PHE A 208 7.33 20.45 12.28
N LEU A 209 6.49 20.14 11.27
CA LEU A 209 6.78 20.41 9.86
C LEU A 209 7.09 21.89 9.58
N ILE A 210 6.30 22.82 10.12
CA ILE A 210 6.52 24.27 9.97
C ILE A 210 7.90 24.69 10.48
N ASN A 211 8.36 24.10 11.60
CA ASN A 211 9.63 24.46 12.21
C ASN A 211 10.86 23.89 11.48
N VAL A 212 10.70 22.78 10.75
CA VAL A 212 11.83 22.03 10.19
C VAL A 212 11.91 22.04 8.66
N PHE A 213 10.93 22.60 7.95
CA PHE A 213 10.83 22.51 6.50
C PHE A 213 12.05 23.10 5.74
N PHE A 214 12.85 23.96 6.39
CA PHE A 214 14.12 24.48 5.87
C PHE A 214 15.26 23.95 6.76
N PRO A 215 16.25 23.14 6.26
CA PRO A 215 17.01 23.41 5.03
C PRO A 215 17.46 22.20 4.15
N ASP A 216 16.97 20.96 4.34
CA ASP A 216 17.45 19.78 3.56
C ASP A 216 16.29 18.99 2.90
N ASP A 217 16.19 19.08 1.57
CA ASP A 217 15.14 18.45 0.76
C ASP A 217 15.15 16.92 0.75
N ARG A 218 16.13 16.27 1.38
CA ARG A 218 16.29 14.80 1.37
C ARG A 218 15.68 14.09 2.57
N GLN A 219 15.07 14.81 3.51
CA GLN A 219 14.47 14.22 4.71
C GLN A 219 13.06 13.67 4.44
N ASP A 220 12.74 12.52 5.05
CA ASP A 220 11.50 11.78 4.80
C ASP A 220 10.24 12.62 5.11
N PHE A 221 10.30 13.48 6.13
CA PHE A 221 9.22 14.39 6.50
C PHE A 221 9.03 15.57 5.53
N ILE A 222 10.10 16.03 4.88
CA ILE A 222 10.01 17.03 3.80
C ILE A 222 9.41 16.37 2.55
N GLN A 223 9.79 15.13 2.27
CA GLN A 223 9.18 14.36 1.19
C GLN A 223 7.67 14.12 1.42
N ALA A 224 7.22 13.98 2.67
CA ALA A 224 5.79 13.90 2.98
C ALA A 224 5.03 15.19 2.63
N VAL A 225 5.68 16.35 2.75
CA VAL A 225 5.11 17.65 2.32
C VAL A 225 5.08 17.73 0.79
N TYR A 226 6.17 17.40 0.09
CA TYR A 226 6.20 17.44 -1.38
C TYR A 226 5.24 16.44 -2.04
N HIS A 227 4.91 15.34 -1.38
CA HIS A 227 3.96 14.35 -1.86
C HIS A 227 2.54 14.53 -1.29
N ALA A 228 2.25 15.65 -0.60
CA ALA A 228 0.98 15.84 0.11
C ALA A 228 -0.24 15.69 -0.82
N LEU A 229 -0.27 16.36 -1.98
CA LEU A 229 -1.38 16.21 -2.93
C LEU A 229 -1.52 14.77 -3.43
N THR A 230 -0.42 14.13 -3.84
CA THR A 230 -0.47 12.74 -4.33
C THR A 230 -0.98 11.79 -3.25
N PHE A 231 -0.51 11.94 -2.00
CA PHE A 231 -0.97 11.13 -0.88
C PHE A 231 -2.44 11.38 -0.57
N LEU A 232 -2.91 12.63 -0.59
CA LEU A 232 -4.30 12.99 -0.41
C LEU A 232 -5.20 12.30 -1.45
N GLN A 233 -4.86 12.42 -2.73
CA GLN A 233 -5.64 11.85 -3.84
C GLN A 233 -5.73 10.33 -3.74
N HIS A 234 -4.60 9.67 -3.48
CA HIS A 234 -4.58 8.22 -3.31
C HIS A 234 -5.31 7.77 -2.04
N ALA A 235 -5.21 8.52 -0.95
CA ALA A 235 -5.92 8.22 0.29
C ALA A 235 -7.45 8.30 0.10
N ILE A 236 -7.94 9.37 -0.54
CA ILE A 236 -9.36 9.54 -0.91
C ILE A 236 -9.84 8.39 -1.80
N ARG A 237 -9.06 8.04 -2.82
CA ARG A 237 -9.35 6.92 -3.71
C ARG A 237 -9.45 5.59 -2.96
N MET A 238 -8.44 5.26 -2.13
CA MET A 238 -8.42 4.03 -1.34
C MET A 238 -9.61 3.96 -0.37
N ARG A 239 -9.98 5.07 0.27
CA ARG A 239 -11.14 5.13 1.17
C ARG A 239 -12.44 4.78 0.45
N SER A 240 -12.57 5.18 -0.82
CA SER A 240 -13.75 4.91 -1.64
C SER A 240 -13.79 3.47 -2.19
N GLU A 241 -12.63 2.82 -2.34
CA GLU A 241 -12.51 1.46 -2.88
C GLU A 241 -12.66 0.37 -1.80
N ILE A 242 -12.26 0.66 -0.55
CA ILE A 242 -12.25 -0.34 0.53
C ILE A 242 -13.66 -0.52 1.11
N ASP A 243 -14.23 -1.71 0.91
CA ASP A 243 -15.44 -2.16 1.61
C ASP A 243 -15.03 -3.10 2.75
N VAL A 244 -15.08 -2.62 4.00
CA VAL A 244 -14.61 -3.39 5.17
C VAL A 244 -15.30 -4.75 5.35
N GLN A 245 -16.53 -4.92 4.85
CA GLN A 245 -17.25 -6.18 4.95
C GLN A 245 -16.78 -7.20 3.92
N LYS A 246 -16.34 -6.75 2.74
CA LYS A 246 -15.83 -7.61 1.66
C LYS A 246 -14.32 -7.78 1.73
N ASN A 247 -13.63 -6.75 2.16
CA ASN A 247 -12.18 -6.63 2.24
C ASN A 247 -11.83 -6.38 3.71
N PRO A 248 -11.81 -7.41 4.57
CA PRO A 248 -11.60 -7.23 6.01
C PRO A 248 -10.14 -6.90 6.38
N ARG A 249 -9.21 -7.09 5.43
CA ARG A 249 -7.78 -6.88 5.64
C ARG A 249 -7.14 -6.15 4.48
N ILE A 250 -6.17 -5.31 4.80
CA ILE A 250 -5.26 -4.64 3.87
C ILE A 250 -3.86 -5.18 4.13
N ILE A 251 -3.17 -5.60 3.07
CA ILE A 251 -1.81 -6.12 3.15
C ILE A 251 -0.86 -5.11 2.51
N LEU A 252 0.06 -4.58 3.32
CA LEU A 252 1.16 -3.74 2.89
C LEU A 252 2.37 -4.64 2.66
N VAL A 253 3.05 -4.44 1.53
CA VAL A 253 4.26 -5.15 1.17
C VAL A 253 5.36 -4.14 0.91
N ASP A 254 6.43 -4.25 1.69
CA ASP A 254 7.66 -3.49 1.54
C ASP A 254 8.64 -4.27 0.67
N ILE A 255 8.80 -3.81 -0.57
CA ILE A 255 9.61 -4.43 -1.61
C ILE A 255 10.99 -3.78 -1.57
N TYR A 256 12.02 -4.59 -1.33
CA TYR A 256 13.41 -4.19 -1.42
C TYR A 256 14.01 -4.55 -2.77
#